data_AF-A0AB33IBL8-F1
#
_entry.id   AF-A0AB33IBL8-F1
#
_cell.length_a   1.000
_cell.length_b   1.000
_cell.length_c   1.000
_cell.angle_alpha   90.00
_cell.angle_beta   90.00
_cell.angle_gamma   90.00
#
_symmetry.space_group_name_H-M   'P 1'
#
loop_
_entity.id
_entity.type
_entity.pdbx_description
1 polymer ?
#
loop_
_entity_poly.entity_id
_entity_poly.type
_entity_poly.pdbx_seq_one_letter_code
_entity_poly.pdbx_strand_id
1 'polypeptide(L)'
;MNPAGLATRSNAEYGKPDKLVDMIKQNLIAERIAVEHYRELVRYFGDKDPTTRIMLEKILAQEEEHATDMHDFLVAHEGTPFLKD
;
A
#
# COMPACT_ATOMS: atom_id res chain seq x y z
N MET A 1 23.37 -3.06 13.87
CA MET A 1 22.17 -2.20 13.81
C MET A 1 21.42 -2.39 15.13
N ASN A 2 21.08 -1.30 15.84
CA ASN A 2 20.40 -1.38 17.14
C ASN A 2 18.88 -1.29 16.93
N PRO A 3 18.09 -2.32 17.30
CA PRO A 3 16.64 -2.34 17.09
C PRO A 3 15.89 -1.22 17.82
N ALA A 4 16.49 -0.62 18.87
CA ALA A 4 15.88 0.49 19.61
C ALA A 4 15.67 1.76 18.77
N GLY A 5 16.45 1.95 17.68
CA GLY A 5 16.33 3.14 16.81
C GLY A 5 15.21 3.05 15.76
N LEU A 6 14.57 1.89 15.61
CA LEU A 6 13.47 1.70 14.65
C LEU A 6 12.18 2.37 15.15
N ALA A 7 11.90 2.26 16.46
CA ALA A 7 10.71 2.84 17.09
C ALA A 7 10.69 4.38 17.06
N THR A 8 11.85 5.04 17.10
CA THR A 8 11.95 6.50 17.05
C THR A 8 11.79 7.06 15.63
N ARG A 9 11.94 6.22 14.60
CA ARG A 9 11.85 6.62 13.18
C ARG A 9 10.53 6.23 12.53
N SER A 10 9.77 5.33 13.15
CA SER A 10 8.43 4.95 12.73
C SER A 10 7.43 6.04 13.13
N ASN A 11 7.35 7.11 12.34
CA ASN A 11 6.24 8.08 12.37
C ASN A 11 4.95 7.49 11.78
N ALA A 12 4.62 6.27 12.17
CA ALA A 12 3.40 5.61 11.76
C ALA A 12 2.30 5.98 12.75
N GLU A 13 1.75 7.20 12.61
CA GLU A 13 0.49 7.57 13.28
C GLU A 13 -0.67 6.81 12.62
N TYR A 14 -0.71 5.48 12.79
CA TYR A 14 -1.94 4.73 12.58
C TYR A 14 -2.81 4.96 13.81
N GLY A 15 -3.82 5.83 13.69
CA GLY A 15 -4.83 5.97 14.74
C GLY A 15 -5.43 4.60 15.00
N LYS A 16 -5.31 4.07 16.23
CA LYS A 16 -5.76 2.72 16.58
C LYS A 16 -7.22 2.53 16.18
N PRO A 17 -7.53 1.77 15.12
CA PRO A 17 -8.90 1.56 14.75
C PRO A 17 -9.47 0.54 15.74
N ASP A 18 -10.59 0.88 16.38
CA ASP A 18 -11.20 -0.01 17.39
C ASP A 18 -11.74 -1.31 16.77
N LYS A 19 -11.83 -1.39 15.43
CA LYS A 19 -12.36 -2.53 14.67
C LYS A 19 -11.43 -2.94 13.53
N LEU A 20 -11.29 -4.25 13.33
CA LEU A 20 -10.52 -4.85 12.24
C LEU A 20 -10.93 -4.30 10.86
N VAL A 21 -12.23 -4.08 10.64
CA VAL A 21 -12.75 -3.53 9.37
C VAL A 21 -12.21 -2.13 9.10
N ASP A 22 -12.10 -1.30 10.13
CA ASP A 22 -11.57 0.05 10.00
C ASP A 22 -10.06 0.01 9.70
N MET A 23 -9.33 -0.97 10.26
CA MET A 23 -7.93 -1.23 9.90
C MET A 23 -7.77 -1.62 8.43
N ILE A 24 -8.62 -2.54 7.93
CA ILE A 24 -8.56 -2.99 6.53
C ILE A 24 -8.87 -1.82 5.57
N LYS A 25 -9.84 -0.95 5.91
CA LYS A 25 -10.14 0.26 5.13
C LYS A 25 -8.96 1.22 5.10
N GLN A 26 -8.30 1.45 6.24
CA GLN A 26 -7.10 2.29 6.29
C GLN A 26 -5.94 1.69 5.49
N ASN A 27 -5.72 0.38 5.58
CA ASN A 27 -4.70 -0.30 4.78
C ASN A 27 -5.00 -0.18 3.28
N LEU A 28 -6.24 -0.42 2.84
CA LEU A 28 -6.63 -0.24 1.42
C LEU A 28 -6.31 1.17 0.89
N ILE A 29 -6.54 2.21 1.71
CA ILE A 29 -6.17 3.58 1.34
C ILE A 29 -4.65 3.71 1.23
N ALA A 30 -3.89 3.15 2.17
CA ALA A 30 -2.43 3.17 2.14
C ALA A 30 -1.86 2.45 0.91
N GLU A 31 -2.38 1.27 0.56
CA GLU A 31 -1.95 0.52 -0.62
C GLU A 31 -2.21 1.31 -1.91
N ARG A 32 -3.37 1.97 -2.03
CA ARG A 32 -3.66 2.81 -3.21
C ARG A 32 -2.73 4.02 -3.32
N ILE A 33 -2.34 4.62 -2.20
CA ILE A 33 -1.34 5.70 -2.20
C ILE A 33 0.02 5.15 -2.64
N ALA A 34 0.42 3.97 -2.16
CA ALA A 34 1.65 3.31 -2.55
C ALA A 34 1.67 2.99 -4.06
N VAL A 35 0.57 2.46 -4.61
CA VAL A 35 0.40 2.20 -6.05
C VAL A 35 0.64 3.46 -6.88
N GLU A 36 -0.01 4.57 -6.54
CA GLU A 36 0.19 5.83 -7.26
C GLU A 36 1.63 6.34 -7.14
N HIS A 37 2.22 6.24 -5.95
CA HIS A 37 3.60 6.65 -5.74
C HIS A 37 4.60 5.82 -6.57
N TYR A 38 4.45 4.49 -6.60
CA TYR A 38 5.32 3.65 -7.42
C TYR A 38 5.10 3.87 -8.92
N ARG A 39 3.88 4.18 -9.37
CA ARG A 39 3.63 4.59 -10.77
C ARG A 39 4.38 5.87 -11.13
N GLU A 40 4.40 6.86 -10.24
CA GLU A 40 5.19 8.08 -10.43
C GLU A 40 6.69 7.79 -10.51
N LEU A 41 7.21 6.95 -9.61
CA LEU A 41 8.64 6.57 -9.60
C LEU A 41 9.03 5.78 -10.85
N VAL A 42 8.21 4.81 -11.29
CA VAL A 42 8.44 4.06 -12.53
C VAL A 42 8.54 5.00 -13.73
N ARG A 43 7.65 6.01 -13.82
CA ARG A 43 7.71 7.05 -14.87
C ARG A 43 8.94 7.94 -14.73
N TYR A 44 9.32 8.28 -13.50
CA TYR A 44 10.49 9.14 -13.22
C TYR A 44 11.80 8.48 -13.67
N PHE A 45 12.01 7.21 -13.32
CA PHE A 45 13.21 6.48 -13.74
C PHE A 45 13.19 6.14 -15.23
N GLY A 46 12.04 5.70 -15.76
CA GLY A 46 11.83 5.48 -17.19
C GLY A 46 12.97 4.70 -17.84
N ASP A 47 13.53 5.22 -18.92
CA ASP A 47 14.67 4.61 -19.61
C ASP A 47 16.05 5.03 -19.07
N LYS A 48 16.09 5.94 -18.10
CA LYS A 48 17.34 6.46 -17.52
C LYS A 48 17.98 5.47 -16.55
N ASP A 49 17.16 4.66 -15.89
CA ASP A 49 17.60 3.58 -15.01
C ASP A 49 16.63 2.38 -15.12
N PRO A 50 16.84 1.50 -16.11
CA PRO A 50 15.96 0.35 -16.30
C PRO A 50 16.06 -0.67 -15.16
N THR A 51 17.20 -0.75 -14.47
CA THR A 51 17.37 -1.68 -13.34
C THR A 51 16.49 -1.26 -12.17
N THR A 52 16.52 0.01 -11.79
CA THR A 52 15.64 0.54 -10.73
C THR A 52 14.17 0.51 -11.18
N ARG A 53 13.86 0.87 -12.44
CA ARG A 53 12.49 0.79 -12.97
C ARG A 53 11.90 -0.62 -12.83
N ILE A 54 12.61 -1.65 -13.30
CA ILE A 54 12.13 -3.04 -13.24
C ILE A 54 11.94 -3.52 -11.79
N MET A 55 12.79 -3.09 -10.86
CA MET A 55 12.60 -3.39 -9.44
C MET A 55 11.30 -2.74 -8.92
N LEU A 56 11.08 -1.47 -9.22
CA LEU A 56 9.89 -0.73 -8.78
C LEU A 56 8.61 -1.25 -9.43
N GLU A 57 8.65 -1.68 -10.69
CA GLU A 57 7.51 -2.34 -11.37
C GLU A 57 7.07 -3.61 -10.64
N LYS A 58 8.02 -4.38 -10.07
CA LYS A 58 7.68 -5.58 -9.27
C LYS A 58 7.03 -5.22 -7.95
N ILE A 59 7.50 -4.15 -7.29
CA ILE A 59 6.90 -3.67 -6.05
C ILE A 59 5.49 -3.13 -6.34
N LEU A 60 5.33 -2.34 -7.41
CA LEU A 60 4.02 -1.86 -7.87
C LEU A 60 3.03 -3.01 -8.07
N ALA A 61 3.43 -4.08 -8.76
CA ALA A 61 2.56 -5.25 -8.97
C ALA A 61 2.12 -5.88 -7.64
N GLN A 62 3.01 -5.93 -6.64
CA GLN A 62 2.70 -6.44 -5.32
C GLN A 62 1.73 -5.53 -4.55
N GLU A 63 1.88 -4.20 -4.64
CA GLU A 63 0.91 -3.29 -4.00
C GLU A 63 -0.47 -3.32 -4.69
N GLU A 64 -0.53 -3.56 -6.00
CA GLU A 64 -1.78 -3.77 -6.73
C GLU A 64 -2.50 -5.06 -6.27
N GLU A 65 -1.73 -6.14 -5.99
CA GLU A 65 -2.25 -7.37 -5.37
C GLU A 65 -2.75 -7.10 -3.95
N HIS A 66 -1.96 -6.42 -3.11
CA HIS A 66 -2.36 -6.08 -1.75
C HIS A 66 -3.64 -5.22 -1.71
N ALA A 67 -3.76 -4.23 -2.60
CA ALA A 67 -4.96 -3.41 -2.71
C ALA A 67 -6.20 -4.25 -3.12
N THR A 68 -6.00 -5.25 -3.97
CA THR A 68 -7.06 -6.19 -4.37
C THR A 68 -7.48 -7.06 -3.19
N ASP A 69 -6.53 -7.63 -2.44
CA ASP A 69 -6.80 -8.46 -1.26
C ASP A 69 -7.58 -7.68 -0.19
N MET A 70 -7.17 -6.43 0.11
CA MET A 70 -7.88 -5.61 1.09
C MET A 70 -9.30 -5.29 0.63
N HIS A 71 -9.50 -5.06 -0.67
CA HIS A 71 -10.83 -4.85 -1.23
C HIS A 71 -11.70 -6.10 -1.09
N ASP A 72 -11.17 -7.27 -1.42
CA ASP A 72 -11.90 -8.54 -1.36
C ASP A 72 -12.27 -8.93 0.07
N PHE A 73 -11.40 -8.66 1.05
CA PHE A 73 -11.75 -8.83 2.46
C PHE A 73 -12.92 -7.94 2.89
N LEU A 74 -12.99 -6.70 2.40
CA LEU A 74 -14.10 -5.80 2.69
C LEU A 74 -15.40 -6.27 2.03
N VAL A 75 -15.34 -6.72 0.77
CA VAL A 75 -16.51 -7.28 0.06
C VAL A 75 -17.02 -8.54 0.77
N ALA A 76 -16.13 -9.45 1.16
CA ALA A 76 -16.50 -10.67 1.85
C ALA A 76 -17.15 -10.41 3.21
N HIS A 77 -16.78 -9.32 3.89
CA HIS A 77 -17.32 -8.95 5.19
C HIS A 77 -18.62 -8.13 5.11
N GLU A 78 -18.67 -7.11 4.24
CA GLU A 78 -19.79 -6.15 4.15
C GLU A 78 -20.81 -6.51 3.06
N GLY A 79 -20.51 -7.49 2.20
CA GLY A 79 -21.37 -7.91 1.09
C GLY A 79 -21.46 -6.91 -0.07
N THR A 80 -20.75 -5.78 0.00
CA THR A 80 -20.73 -4.73 -1.02
C THR A 80 -19.34 -4.12 -1.17
N PRO A 81 -18.95 -3.65 -2.38
CA PRO A 81 -17.67 -2.96 -2.58
C PRO A 81 -17.59 -1.67 -1.76
N PHE A 82 -16.47 -1.51 -1.03
CA PHE A 82 -16.21 -0.30 -0.24
C PHE A 82 -16.00 0.94 -1.11
N LEU A 83 -15.38 0.75 -2.29
CA LEU A 83 -15.15 1.80 -3.28
C LEU A 83 -15.98 1.46 -4.52
N LYS A 84 -16.74 2.44 -5.02
CA LYS A 84 -17.40 2.34 -6.33
C LYS A 84 -16.38 2.77 -7.38
N ASP A 85 -16.27 1.97 -8.44
CA ASP A 85 -15.46 2.29 -9.63
C ASP A 85 -15.78 3.68 -10.20
#